data_AF-A0A5J4KNN0-F1
#
_entry.id   AF-A0A5J4KNN0-F1
#
_cell.length_a   1.000
_cell.length_b   1.000
_cell.length_c   1.000
_cell.angle_alpha   90.00
_cell.angle_beta   90.00
_cell.angle_gamma   90.00
#
_symmetry.space_group_name_H-M   'P 1'
#
loop_
_entity.id
_entity.type
_entity.pdbx_description
1 polymer ?
#
loop_
_entity_poly.entity_id
_entity_poly.type
_entity_poly.pdbx_seq_one_letter_code
_entity_poly.pdbx_strand_id
1 'polypeptide(L)'
;MTSTLHEQDIRPPEPISVLAPDGSLQPGMQLEESPELLLEMYRWMSFGRIFDTRLIHLQRQGRLCTYAPVAGQEAAQVGCSLALQQDDWLFSSYRDGLASIVHGLPPNTFHSSSAAILKLARFRLM
;
A
#
# COMPACT_ATOMS: atom_id res chain seq x y z
N MET A 1 49.23 -3.32 8.03
CA MET A 1 48.20 -4.07 8.79
C MET A 1 46.84 -3.63 8.28
N THR A 2 46.40 -4.26 7.21
CA THR A 2 45.16 -3.96 6.49
C THR A 2 44.00 -4.54 7.30
N SER A 3 43.24 -3.70 7.97
CA SER A 3 42.04 -4.09 8.72
C SER A 3 40.99 -4.59 7.72
N THR A 4 40.80 -5.91 7.69
CA THR A 4 39.65 -6.57 7.07
C THR A 4 38.37 -6.04 7.73
N LEU A 5 37.67 -5.13 7.05
CA LEU A 5 36.30 -4.79 7.40
C LEU A 5 35.49 -6.09 7.29
N HIS A 6 34.87 -6.48 8.40
CA HIS A 6 33.98 -7.62 8.49
C HIS A 6 32.90 -7.47 7.41
N GLU A 7 32.91 -8.34 6.42
CA GLU A 7 31.81 -8.57 5.50
C GLU A 7 30.67 -9.16 6.35
N GLN A 8 29.92 -8.28 7.00
CA GLN A 8 28.72 -8.65 7.74
C GLN A 8 27.82 -9.39 6.76
N ASP A 9 27.42 -10.60 7.10
CA ASP A 9 26.57 -11.48 6.29
C ASP A 9 25.31 -10.68 5.86
N ILE A 10 25.30 -10.15 4.63
CA ILE A 10 24.22 -9.34 4.04
C ILE A 10 23.06 -10.25 3.62
N ARG A 11 22.77 -11.29 4.41
CA ARG A 11 21.61 -12.14 4.18
C ARG A 11 20.42 -11.44 4.83
N PRO A 12 19.34 -11.16 4.06
CA PRO A 12 18.12 -10.70 4.68
C PRO A 12 17.68 -11.73 5.72
N PRO A 13 17.20 -11.28 6.89
CA PRO A 13 16.67 -12.20 7.89
C PRO A 13 15.54 -13.03 7.28
N GLU A 14 15.31 -14.23 7.84
CA GLU A 14 14.16 -15.03 7.42
C GLU A 14 12.85 -14.24 7.67
N PRO A 15 11.91 -14.24 6.70
CA PRO A 15 10.66 -13.52 6.84
C PRO A 15 9.78 -14.17 7.91
N ILE A 16 9.20 -13.34 8.77
CA ILE A 16 8.20 -13.79 9.74
C ILE A 16 6.88 -14.06 8.99
N SER A 17 6.30 -15.25 9.18
CA SER A 17 5.03 -15.63 8.59
C SER A 17 4.12 -16.26 9.64
N VAL A 18 2.93 -15.66 9.85
CA VAL A 18 1.92 -16.15 10.79
C VAL A 18 1.06 -17.26 10.15
N LEU A 19 0.80 -17.14 8.85
CA LEU A 19 -0.02 -18.08 8.08
C LEU A 19 0.86 -18.98 7.20
N ALA A 20 0.36 -20.18 6.94
CA ALA A 20 0.81 -21.07 5.88
C ALA A 20 0.12 -20.72 4.54
N PRO A 21 0.62 -21.20 3.38
CA PRO A 21 0.04 -20.87 2.07
C PRO A 21 -1.43 -21.29 1.88
N ASP A 22 -1.91 -22.25 2.65
CA ASP A 22 -3.32 -22.70 2.63
C ASP A 22 -4.23 -21.86 3.55
N GLY A 23 -3.67 -20.87 4.26
CA GLY A 23 -4.38 -20.02 5.21
C GLY A 23 -4.46 -20.58 6.62
N SER A 24 -3.88 -21.75 6.91
CA SER A 24 -3.78 -22.27 8.28
C SER A 24 -2.73 -21.49 9.10
N LEU A 25 -2.88 -21.46 10.43
CA LEU A 25 -1.87 -20.87 11.31
C LEU A 25 -0.61 -21.75 11.33
N GLN A 26 0.56 -21.12 11.30
CA GLN A 26 1.81 -21.87 11.48
C GLN A 26 1.92 -22.45 12.90
N PRO A 27 2.64 -23.58 13.08
CA PRO A 27 2.83 -24.18 14.40
C PRO A 27 3.41 -23.18 15.41
N GLY A 28 2.72 -23.04 16.55
CA GLY A 28 3.15 -22.14 17.64
C GLY A 28 2.73 -20.68 17.47
N MET A 29 2.14 -20.30 16.34
CA MET A 29 1.56 -18.97 16.15
C MET A 29 0.12 -18.93 16.66
N GLN A 30 -0.28 -17.78 17.20
CA GLN A 30 -1.65 -17.52 17.63
C GLN A 30 -2.14 -16.20 17.03
N LEU A 31 -3.44 -16.12 16.77
CA LEU A 31 -4.08 -14.91 16.29
C LEU A 31 -4.85 -14.29 17.45
N GLU A 32 -4.39 -13.12 17.91
CA GLU A 32 -5.05 -12.39 18.99
C GLU A 32 -6.14 -11.45 18.47
N GLU A 33 -6.13 -11.17 17.16
CA GLU A 33 -7.04 -10.22 16.53
C GLU A 33 -8.48 -10.72 16.44
N SER A 34 -9.41 -9.78 16.63
CA SER A 34 -10.84 -10.07 16.53
C SER A 34 -11.26 -10.47 15.10
N PRO A 35 -12.23 -11.39 14.94
CA PRO A 35 -12.80 -11.72 13.63
C PRO A 35 -13.32 -10.48 12.87
N GLU A 36 -13.82 -9.48 13.59
CA GLU A 36 -14.32 -8.23 13.05
C GLU A 36 -13.20 -7.42 12.38
N LEU A 37 -12.04 -7.32 13.03
CA LEU A 37 -10.87 -6.64 12.47
C LEU A 37 -10.36 -7.37 11.22
N LEU A 38 -10.29 -8.71 11.26
CA LEU A 38 -9.86 -9.50 10.10
C LEU A 38 -10.78 -9.30 8.88
N LEU A 39 -12.09 -9.23 9.13
CA LEU A 39 -13.08 -8.92 8.09
C LEU A 39 -12.93 -7.49 7.56
N GLU A 40 -12.63 -6.53 8.44
CA GLU A 40 -12.32 -5.16 8.03
C GLU A 40 -11.06 -5.09 7.14
N MET A 41 -9.97 -5.74 7.56
CA MET A 41 -8.75 -5.84 6.76
C MET A 41 -9.04 -6.43 5.38
N TYR A 42 -9.82 -7.51 5.32
CA TYR A 42 -10.21 -8.14 4.05
C TYR A 42 -11.04 -7.22 3.16
N ARG A 43 -11.99 -6.47 3.73
CA ARG A 43 -12.79 -5.47 3.00
C ARG A 43 -11.90 -4.38 2.41
N TRP A 44 -10.94 -3.87 3.18
CA TRP A 44 -9.99 -2.87 2.70
C TRP A 44 -9.09 -3.40 1.57
N MET A 45 -8.59 -4.63 1.69
CA MET A 45 -7.80 -5.25 0.61
C MET A 45 -8.61 -5.41 -0.67
N SER A 46 -9.87 -5.85 -0.55
CA SER A 46 -10.79 -6.00 -1.68
C SER A 46 -11.13 -4.65 -2.31
N PHE A 47 -11.40 -3.62 -1.50
CA PHE A 47 -11.58 -2.24 -1.95
C PHE A 47 -10.35 -1.76 -2.72
N GLY A 48 -9.16 -1.95 -2.16
CA GLY A 48 -7.89 -1.57 -2.77
C GLY A 48 -7.69 -2.18 -4.16
N ARG A 49 -7.99 -3.47 -4.32
CA ARG A 49 -7.90 -4.16 -5.62
C ARG A 49 -8.84 -3.57 -6.68
N ILE A 50 -10.08 -3.27 -6.28
CA ILE A 50 -11.09 -2.67 -7.18
C ILE A 50 -10.68 -1.24 -7.54
N PHE A 51 -10.22 -0.48 -6.55
CA PHE A 51 -9.75 0.89 -6.72
C PHE A 51 -8.57 0.94 -7.70
N ASP A 52 -7.51 0.15 -7.44
CA ASP A 52 -6.33 0.00 -8.30
C ASP A 52 -6.69 -0.30 -9.76
N THR A 53 -7.59 -1.27 -9.97
CA THR A 53 -8.10 -1.65 -11.30
C THR A 53 -8.76 -0.46 -12.00
N ARG A 54 -9.61 0.31 -11.30
CA ARG A 54 -10.24 1.51 -11.87
C ARG A 54 -9.20 2.57 -12.25
N LEU A 55 -8.14 2.74 -11.46
CA LEU A 55 -7.12 3.75 -11.72
C LEU A 55 -6.28 3.39 -12.94
N ILE A 56 -5.95 2.10 -13.09
CA ILE A 56 -5.32 1.57 -14.31
C ILE A 56 -6.21 1.83 -15.53
N HIS A 57 -7.52 1.60 -15.43
CA HIS A 57 -8.43 1.91 -16.55
C HIS A 57 -8.46 3.39 -16.89
N LEU A 58 -8.51 4.28 -15.89
CA LEU A 58 -8.46 5.73 -16.11
C LEU A 58 -7.12 6.16 -16.74
N GLN A 59 -6.01 5.56 -16.31
CA GLN A 59 -4.69 5.82 -16.85
C GLN A 59 -4.59 5.40 -18.32
N ARG A 60 -5.09 4.21 -18.67
CA ARG A 60 -5.16 3.74 -20.06
C ARG A 60 -6.08 4.58 -20.96
N GLN A 61 -7.10 5.22 -20.38
CA GLN A 61 -7.99 6.15 -21.09
C GLN A 61 -7.40 7.57 -21.23
N GLY A 62 -6.20 7.83 -20.68
CA GLY A 62 -5.62 9.18 -20.65
C GLY A 62 -6.33 10.15 -19.70
N ARG A 63 -7.19 9.64 -18.81
CA ARG A 63 -7.94 10.42 -17.81
C ARG A 63 -7.18 10.53 -16.47
N LEU A 64 -6.09 9.79 -16.34
CA LEU A 64 -5.12 9.85 -15.24
C LEU A 64 -3.72 9.81 -15.88
N CYS A 65 -2.82 10.71 -15.47
CA CYS A 65 -1.51 10.86 -16.15
C CYS A 65 -0.60 9.65 -15.95
N THR A 66 -0.15 9.43 -14.71
CA THR A 66 0.67 8.28 -14.31
C THR A 66 0.05 7.64 -13.08
N TYR A 67 0.10 6.32 -13.02
CA TYR A 67 -0.38 5.55 -11.89
C TYR A 67 0.53 4.35 -11.65
N ALA A 68 0.85 4.08 -10.39
CA ALA A 68 1.65 2.94 -9.98
C ALA A 68 0.73 1.86 -9.39
N PRO A 69 0.55 0.72 -10.09
CA PRO A 69 -0.30 -0.36 -9.58
C PRO A 69 0.19 -0.91 -8.24
N VAL A 70 -0.74 -1.25 -7.35
CA VAL A 70 -0.44 -1.73 -5.98
C VAL A 70 -0.83 -3.19 -5.77
N ALA A 71 -1.27 -3.86 -6.82
CA ALA A 71 -1.60 -5.28 -6.84
C ALA A 71 -0.56 -6.15 -6.11
N GLY A 72 -0.97 -6.81 -5.04
CA GLY A 72 -0.12 -7.71 -4.23
C GLY A 72 0.52 -7.03 -3.02
N GLN A 73 0.29 -5.74 -2.81
CA GLN A 73 0.81 -4.98 -1.66
C GLN A 73 -0.31 -4.48 -0.73
N GLU A 74 -1.55 -4.91 -0.94
CA GLU A 74 -2.70 -4.41 -0.17
C GLU A 74 -2.59 -4.75 1.30
N ALA A 75 -2.19 -5.98 1.64
CA ALA A 75 -2.06 -6.43 3.02
C ALA A 75 -1.05 -5.58 3.81
N ALA A 76 0.07 -5.21 3.18
CA ALA A 76 1.07 -4.35 3.80
C ALA A 76 0.52 -2.94 4.07
N GLN A 77 -0.18 -2.35 3.09
CA GLN A 77 -0.76 -1.01 3.24
C GLN A 77 -1.88 -0.97 4.29
N VAL A 78 -2.78 -1.96 4.27
CA VAL A 78 -3.91 -2.06 5.21
C VAL A 78 -3.42 -2.37 6.62
N GLY A 79 -2.55 -3.37 6.76
CA GLY A 79 -2.03 -3.79 8.06
C GLY A 79 -1.23 -2.69 8.75
N CYS A 80 -0.33 -2.02 8.03
CA CYS A 80 0.41 -0.89 8.59
C CYS A 80 -0.52 0.27 8.96
N SER A 81 -1.54 0.58 8.16
CA SER A 81 -2.43 1.70 8.44
C SER A 81 -3.36 1.45 9.63
N LEU A 82 -3.90 0.23 9.78
CA LEU A 82 -4.80 -0.10 10.90
C LEU A 82 -4.04 -0.31 12.22
N ALA A 83 -2.73 -0.56 12.16
CA ALA A 83 -1.88 -0.62 13.35
C ALA A 83 -1.56 0.77 13.93
N LEU A 84 -1.78 1.85 13.17
CA LEU A 84 -1.56 3.22 13.61
C LEU A 84 -2.78 3.78 14.34
N GLN A 85 -2.54 4.69 15.28
CA GLN A 85 -3.59 5.53 15.86
C GLN A 85 -3.96 6.65 14.88
N GLN A 86 -5.19 7.18 15.00
CA GLN A 86 -5.68 8.22 14.09
C GLN A 86 -4.80 9.49 14.07
N ASP A 87 -4.14 9.79 15.19
CA ASP A 87 -3.27 10.96 15.34
C ASP A 87 -1.80 10.67 14.96
N ASP A 88 -1.48 9.43 14.60
CA ASP A 88 -0.14 9.06 14.13
C ASP A 88 0.12 9.60 12.72
N TRP A 89 1.37 9.96 12.50
CA TRP A 89 1.83 10.48 11.22
C TRP A 89 2.04 9.35 10.22
N LEU A 90 1.33 9.39 9.09
CA LEU A 90 1.55 8.51 7.95
C LEU A 90 2.22 9.27 6.80
N PHE A 91 3.49 9.00 6.53
CA PHE A 91 4.22 9.55 5.39
C PHE A 91 4.17 8.57 4.20
N SER A 92 3.11 8.66 3.40
CA SER A 92 2.85 7.79 2.25
C SER A 92 3.80 8.06 1.07
N SER A 93 4.24 7.01 0.36
CA SER A 93 4.85 7.14 -0.96
C SER A 93 3.81 7.25 -2.08
N TYR A 94 4.27 7.43 -3.32
CA TYR A 94 3.41 7.41 -4.52
C TYR A 94 2.66 6.09 -4.74
N ARG A 95 3.07 5.01 -4.07
CA ARG A 95 2.46 3.67 -4.15
C ARG A 95 1.56 3.36 -2.95
N ASP A 96 1.50 4.24 -1.94
CA ASP A 96 0.79 4.00 -0.68
C ASP A 96 -0.58 4.70 -0.63
N GLY A 97 -1.25 4.74 -1.78
CA GLY A 97 -2.57 5.37 -1.90
C GLY A 97 -3.64 4.67 -1.07
N LEU A 98 -3.61 3.33 -0.99
CA LEU A 98 -4.55 2.58 -0.16
C LEU A 98 -4.28 2.82 1.32
N ALA A 99 -3.02 2.82 1.75
CA ALA A 99 -2.67 3.14 3.15
C ALA A 99 -3.20 4.52 3.57
N SER A 100 -3.03 5.53 2.71
CA SER A 100 -3.54 6.88 2.97
C SER A 100 -5.06 6.91 3.13
N ILE A 101 -5.77 6.15 2.30
CA ILE A 101 -7.24 6.07 2.34
C ILE A 101 -7.72 5.35 3.60
N VAL A 102 -7.08 4.25 3.98
CA VAL A 102 -7.39 3.49 5.20
C VAL A 102 -7.16 4.37 6.44
N HIS A 103 -6.12 5.22 6.43
CA HIS A 103 -5.81 6.18 7.51
C HIS A 103 -6.73 7.42 7.55
N GLY A 104 -7.76 7.46 6.68
CA GLY A 104 -8.79 8.50 6.72
C GLY A 104 -8.76 9.50 5.56
N LEU A 105 -7.85 9.38 4.58
CA LEU A 105 -7.91 10.22 3.38
C LEU A 105 -9.15 9.87 2.55
N PRO A 106 -10.06 10.84 2.26
CA PRO A 106 -11.22 10.55 1.43
C PRO A 106 -10.81 10.07 0.02
N PRO A 107 -11.36 8.96 -0.50
CA PRO A 107 -10.94 8.41 -1.80
C PRO A 107 -11.06 9.37 -2.99
N ASN A 108 -12.02 10.29 -2.93
CA ASN A 108 -12.21 11.33 -3.95
C ASN A 108 -11.07 12.37 -3.99
N THR A 109 -10.32 12.52 -2.89
CA THR A 109 -9.20 13.45 -2.77
C THR A 109 -7.97 12.92 -3.51
N PHE A 110 -7.81 11.60 -3.58
CA PHE A 110 -6.64 10.94 -4.18
C PHE A 110 -6.39 11.32 -5.66
N HIS A 111 -7.44 11.61 -6.44
CA HIS A 111 -7.27 12.01 -7.86
C HIS A 111 -6.97 13.50 -8.08
N SER A 112 -7.24 14.34 -7.08
CA SER A 112 -7.16 15.79 -7.24
C SER A 112 -5.74 16.31 -7.45
N SER A 113 -4.73 15.60 -6.92
CA SER A 113 -3.31 15.95 -7.03
C SER A 113 -2.68 15.61 -8.39
N SER A 114 -3.21 14.66 -9.15
CA SER A 114 -2.69 14.33 -10.50
C SER A 114 -3.25 15.24 -11.61
N ALA A 115 -4.36 15.94 -11.37
CA ALA A 115 -5.00 16.81 -12.37
C ALA A 115 -4.24 18.13 -12.62
N ALA A 116 -3.33 18.52 -11.72
CA ALA A 116 -2.55 19.75 -11.85
C ALA A 116 -1.58 19.72 -13.05
N ILE A 117 -1.04 18.55 -13.41
CA ILE A 117 -0.06 18.42 -14.50
C ILE A 117 -0.72 18.58 -15.88
N LEU A 118 -1.97 18.14 -16.05
CA LEU A 118 -2.69 18.25 -17.32
C LEU A 118 -3.15 19.68 -17.65
N LYS A 119 -3.41 20.53 -16.65
CA LYS A 119 -3.69 21.97 -16.88
C LYS A 119 -2.45 22.74 -17.35
N LEU A 120 -1.25 22.33 -16.94
CA LEU A 120 0.01 22.96 -17.36
C LEU A 120 0.44 22.56 -18.78
N ALA A 121 0.16 21.33 -19.21
CA ALA A 121 0.51 20.88 -20.56
C ALA A 121 -0.35 21.54 -21.66
N ARG A 122 -1.62 21.87 -21.35
CA ARG A 122 -2.52 22.55 -22.31
C ARG A 122 -2.24 24.05 -22.46
N PHE A 123 -1.44 24.65 -21.59
CA PHE A 123 -1.06 26.06 -21.62
C PHE A 123 0.25 26.35 -22.37
N ARG A 124 0.95 25.32 -22.87
CA ARG A 124 2.25 25.46 -23.57
C ARG A 124 2.19 25.13 -25.07
N LEU A 125 0.99 24.92 -25.61
CA LEU A 125 0.74 24.61 -27.03
C LEU A 125 -0.28 25.56 -27.69
N MET A 126 -0.50 26.74 -27.12
CA MET A 126 -1.14 27.89 -27.77
C MET A 126 -0.24 29.11 -27.59
#